data_AF-A0A7C1ZEE9-F1
#
_entry.id   AF-A0A7C1ZEE9-F1
#
_cell.length_a   1.000
_cell.length_b   1.000
_cell.length_c   1.000
_cell.angle_alpha   90.00
_cell.angle_beta   90.00
_cell.angle_gamma   90.00
#
_symmetry.space_group_name_H-M   'P 1'
#
loop_
_entity.id
_entity.type
_entity.pdbx_description
1 polymer ?
#
loop_
_entity_poly.entity_id
_entity_poly.type
_entity_poly.pdbx_seq_one_letter_code
_entity_poly.pdbx_strand_id
1 'polypeptide(L)'
;MLFQMDNNVLFVIGLILATVILTLIIYIAVLLIVSKTKASDKKILIILLAFICVLLIPIVLGAIGSVFGVFDQDNIPWSDGNYLTLLIPVIGFLIIMILVKFLLDVAWDSAVWIALLALFILFLLYTLVPGLATFLGFKI
;
A
#
# COMPACT_ATOMS: atom_id res chain seq x y z
N MET A 1 11.02 26.53 18.90
CA MET A 1 12.03 26.43 17.82
C MET A 1 12.84 25.14 17.86
N LEU A 2 12.34 24.05 18.49
CA LEU A 2 12.90 22.69 18.39
C LEU A 2 12.08 21.77 17.45
N PHE A 3 11.04 22.32 16.80
CA PHE A 3 10.10 21.61 15.92
C PHE A 3 9.99 22.26 14.53
N GLN A 4 11.03 22.97 14.12
CA GLN A 4 11.24 23.42 12.73
C GLN A 4 12.30 22.54 12.06
N MET A 5 12.25 21.21 12.28
CA MET A 5 13.02 20.29 11.45
C MET A 5 12.23 20.02 10.17
N ASP A 6 12.89 20.23 9.04
CA ASP A 6 12.36 20.13 7.69
C ASP A 6 11.40 18.94 7.52
N ASN A 7 10.27 19.20 6.86
CA ASN A 7 9.16 18.27 6.59
C ASN A 7 9.64 16.88 6.08
N ASN A 8 10.82 16.84 5.45
CA ASN A 8 11.47 15.64 4.94
C ASN A 8 11.92 14.65 6.04
N VAL A 9 12.38 15.14 7.20
CA VAL A 9 12.86 14.26 8.29
C VAL A 9 11.68 13.53 8.94
N LEU A 10 10.59 14.24 9.18
CA LEU A 10 9.34 13.69 9.70
C LEU A 10 8.73 12.66 8.73
N PHE A 11 8.82 12.92 7.43
CA PHE A 11 8.41 11.97 6.40
C PHE A 11 9.24 10.68 6.45
N VAL A 12 10.56 10.76 6.50
CA VAL A 12 11.44 9.58 6.55
C VAL A 12 11.15 8.75 7.80
N ILE A 13 10.97 9.38 8.97
CA ILE A 13 10.60 8.69 10.20
C ILE A 13 9.23 8.02 10.07
N GLY A 14 8.25 8.72 9.49
CA GLY A 14 6.91 8.17 9.23
C GLY A 14 6.94 6.96 8.29
N LEU A 15 7.77 7.00 7.25
CA LEU A 15 7.95 5.90 6.30
C LEU A 15 8.58 4.68 6.96
N ILE A 16 9.61 4.88 7.78
CA ILE A 16 10.24 3.80 8.55
C ILE A 16 9.21 3.17 9.50
N LEU A 17 8.48 3.99 10.25
CA LEU A 17 7.46 3.51 11.18
C LEU A 17 6.35 2.73 10.47
N ALA A 18 5.81 3.26 9.38
CA ALA A 18 4.79 2.59 8.56
C ALA A 18 5.30 1.23 8.03
N THR A 19 6.56 1.19 7.56
CA THR A 19 7.19 -0.03 7.06
C THR A 19 7.33 -1.08 8.17
N VAL A 20 7.78 -0.67 9.37
CA VAL A 20 7.93 -1.57 10.51
C VAL A 20 6.57 -2.13 10.94
N ILE A 21 5.56 -1.27 11.08
CA ILE A 21 4.21 -1.70 11.47
C ILE A 21 3.64 -2.68 10.43
N LEU A 22 3.71 -2.34 9.15
CA LEU A 22 3.19 -3.20 8.09
C LEU A 22 3.96 -4.54 8.02
N THR A 23 5.28 -4.53 8.24
CA THR A 23 6.08 -5.76 8.34
C THR A 23 5.55 -6.67 9.44
N LEU A 24 5.31 -6.13 10.64
CA LEU A 24 4.83 -6.92 11.78
C LEU A 24 3.46 -7.54 11.49
N ILE A 25 2.56 -6.76 10.89
CA ILE A 25 1.23 -7.26 10.51
C ILE A 25 1.33 -8.36 9.46
N ILE A 26 2.08 -8.15 8.38
CA ILE A 26 2.23 -9.17 7.33
C ILE A 26 2.87 -10.43 7.91
N TYR A 27 3.87 -10.29 8.80
CA TYR A 27 4.48 -11.42 9.47
C TYR A 27 3.47 -12.23 10.30
N ILE A 28 2.65 -11.55 11.11
CA ILE A 28 1.57 -12.20 11.88
C ILE A 28 0.56 -12.84 10.94
N ALA A 29 0.17 -12.18 9.86
CA ALA A 29 -0.76 -12.71 8.87
C ALA A 29 -0.22 -14.00 8.21
N VAL A 30 1.04 -14.02 7.79
CA VAL A 30 1.69 -15.21 7.23
C VAL A 30 1.79 -16.33 8.27
N LEU A 31 2.10 -15.99 9.52
CA LEU A 31 2.20 -16.96 10.61
C LEU A 31 0.85 -17.63 10.92
N LEU A 32 -0.25 -16.87 10.89
CA LEU A 32 -1.60 -17.36 11.19
C LEU A 32 -2.27 -18.06 10.01
N ILE A 33 -2.10 -17.54 8.80
CA ILE A 33 -2.80 -18.02 7.60
C ILE A 33 -2.05 -19.17 6.91
N VAL A 34 -0.71 -19.16 6.97
CA VAL A 34 0.13 -20.12 6.24
C VAL A 34 0.82 -21.09 7.21
N SER A 35 1.83 -20.62 7.94
CA SER A 35 2.55 -21.41 8.95
C SER A 35 3.69 -20.63 9.58
N LYS A 36 4.15 -21.09 10.76
CA LYS A 36 5.34 -20.56 11.45
C LYS A 36 6.64 -20.73 10.65
N THR A 37 6.79 -21.86 9.95
CA THR A 37 7.98 -22.16 9.13
C THR A 37 8.09 -21.18 7.97
N LYS A 38 7.02 -21.00 7.19
CA LYS A 38 7.00 -20.06 6.06
C LYS A 38 7.23 -18.62 6.50
N ALA A 39 6.65 -18.20 7.64
CA ALA A 39 6.85 -16.86 8.19
C ALA A 39 8.32 -16.60 8.54
N SER A 40 9.00 -17.57 9.17
CA SER A 40 10.42 -17.47 9.52
C SER A 40 11.33 -17.47 8.28
N ASP A 41 11.06 -18.35 7.31
CA ASP A 41 11.88 -18.49 6.11
C ASP A 41 11.81 -17.27 5.20
N LYS A 42 10.65 -16.61 5.15
CA LYS A 42 10.37 -15.47 4.28
C LYS A 42 10.49 -14.12 4.99
N LYS A 43 11.04 -14.05 6.20
CA LYS A 43 11.15 -12.81 7.01
C LYS A 43 11.73 -11.60 6.25
N ILE A 44 12.80 -11.82 5.46
CA ILE A 44 13.44 -10.76 4.67
C ILE A 44 12.52 -10.30 3.54
N LEU A 45 11.83 -11.25 2.90
CA LEU A 45 10.88 -10.97 1.82
C LEU A 45 9.61 -10.27 2.35
N ILE A 46 9.21 -10.53 3.59
CA ILE A 46 8.11 -9.81 4.27
C ILE A 46 8.49 -8.35 4.52
N ILE A 47 9.72 -8.09 5.00
CA ILE A 47 10.23 -6.71 5.17
C ILE A 47 10.27 -5.99 3.82
N LEU A 48 10.82 -6.65 2.79
CA LEU A 48 10.89 -6.09 1.44
C LEU A 48 9.49 -5.79 0.89
N LEU A 49 8.55 -6.71 1.06
CA LEU A 49 7.15 -6.52 0.65
C LEU A 49 6.53 -5.31 1.36
N ALA A 50 6.71 -5.19 2.68
CA ALA A 50 6.19 -4.05 3.43
C ALA A 50 6.78 -2.72 2.94
N PHE A 51 8.08 -2.70 2.64
CA PHE A 51 8.74 -1.51 2.10
C PHE A 51 8.19 -1.14 0.71
N ILE A 52 8.05 -2.11 -0.19
CA ILE A 52 7.42 -1.91 -1.52
C ILE A 52 5.99 -1.38 -1.36
N CYS A 53 5.23 -1.95 -0.43
CA CYS A 53 3.86 -1.56 -0.14
C CYS A 53 3.75 -0.12 0.39
N VAL A 54 4.65 0.32 1.27
CA VAL A 54 4.60 1.67 1.84
C VAL A 54 5.15 2.73 0.88
N LEU A 55 6.18 2.40 0.10
CA LEU A 55 6.87 3.37 -0.76
C LEU A 55 6.37 3.34 -2.20
N LEU A 56 6.37 2.17 -2.85
CA LEU A 56 6.14 2.07 -4.30
C LEU A 56 4.66 2.02 -4.68
N ILE A 57 3.83 1.31 -3.91
CA ILE A 57 2.39 1.20 -4.22
C ILE A 57 1.72 2.58 -4.33
N PRO A 58 1.92 3.52 -3.39
CA PRO A 58 1.44 4.89 -3.50
C PRO A 58 1.78 5.58 -4.82
N ILE A 59 3.06 5.50 -5.23
CA ILE A 59 3.57 6.15 -6.44
C ILE A 59 2.92 5.54 -7.68
N VAL A 60 2.83 4.21 -7.73
CA VAL A 60 2.19 3.49 -8.84
C VAL A 60 0.71 3.83 -8.94
N LEU A 61 0.00 3.88 -7.81
CA LEU A 61 -1.43 4.23 -7.77
C LEU A 61 -1.67 5.69 -8.12
N GLY A 62 -0.81 6.61 -7.69
CA GLY A 62 -0.85 8.01 -8.09
C GLY A 62 -0.66 8.20 -9.60
N ALA A 63 0.26 7.45 -10.21
CA ALA A 63 0.47 7.46 -11.65
C ALA A 63 -0.73 6.87 -12.43
N ILE A 64 -1.34 5.80 -11.93
CA ILE A 64 -2.57 5.25 -12.51
C ILE A 64 -3.72 6.26 -12.39
N GLY A 65 -3.84 6.92 -11.23
CA GLY A 65 -4.84 7.96 -11.01
C GLY A 65 -4.66 9.17 -11.91
N SER A 66 -3.43 9.61 -12.19
CA SER A 66 -3.21 10.71 -13.12
C SER A 66 -3.57 10.33 -14.56
N VAL A 67 -3.29 9.10 -14.99
CA VAL A 67 -3.71 8.59 -16.30
C VAL A 67 -5.23 8.51 -16.39
N PHE A 68 -5.91 8.00 -15.35
CA PHE A 68 -7.37 7.91 -15.32
C PHE A 68 -8.04 9.29 -15.22
N GLY A 69 -7.40 10.25 -14.58
CA GLY A 69 -7.84 11.64 -14.51
C GLY A 69 -7.82 12.39 -15.85
N VAL A 70 -7.07 11.90 -16.86
CA VAL A 70 -7.13 12.48 -18.22
C VAL A 70 -8.45 12.14 -18.92
N PHE A 71 -9.08 11.03 -18.55
CA PHE A 71 -10.36 10.58 -19.11
C PHE A 71 -11.57 11.17 -18.37
N ASP A 72 -11.39 12.31 -17.70
CA ASP A 72 -12.46 12.98 -16.98
C ASP A 72 -13.58 13.47 -17.92
N GLN A 73 -14.71 13.83 -17.31
CA GLN A 73 -16.02 14.13 -17.90
C GLN A 73 -16.00 14.94 -19.21
N ASP A 74 -15.05 15.86 -19.37
CA ASP A 74 -14.90 16.69 -20.58
C ASP A 74 -14.53 15.88 -21.84
N ASN A 75 -14.01 14.66 -21.70
CA ASN A 75 -13.55 13.81 -22.79
C ASN A 75 -14.47 12.60 -23.09
N ILE A 76 -15.48 12.31 -22.25
CA ILE A 76 -16.39 11.17 -22.42
C ILE A 76 -17.86 11.64 -22.32
N PRO A 77 -18.56 11.82 -23.46
CA PRO A 77 -19.90 12.43 -23.51
C PRO A 77 -21.04 11.69 -22.78
N TRP A 78 -20.76 10.50 -22.21
CA TRP A 78 -21.75 9.55 -21.70
C TRP A 78 -21.50 9.20 -20.23
N SER A 79 -20.55 9.88 -19.57
CA SER A 79 -20.14 9.55 -18.19
C SER A 79 -20.62 10.61 -17.20
N ASP A 80 -21.44 10.21 -16.23
CA ASP A 80 -21.93 11.07 -15.15
C ASP A 80 -20.88 11.32 -14.03
N GLY A 81 -19.66 10.79 -14.20
CA GLY A 81 -18.52 11.07 -13.33
C GLY A 81 -17.27 10.26 -13.70
N ASN A 82 -16.19 10.43 -12.95
CA ASN A 82 -14.95 9.68 -13.16
C ASN A 82 -14.96 8.33 -12.42
N TYR A 83 -15.72 7.37 -12.95
CA TYR A 83 -15.80 6.01 -12.39
C TYR A 83 -14.48 5.24 -12.50
N LEU A 84 -13.57 5.65 -13.40
CA LEU A 84 -12.25 5.03 -13.55
C LEU A 84 -11.38 5.25 -12.32
N THR A 85 -11.45 6.44 -11.71
CA THR A 85 -10.74 6.74 -10.46
C THR A 85 -11.21 5.84 -9.30
N LEU A 86 -12.47 5.36 -9.32
CA LEU A 86 -12.98 4.40 -8.33
C LEU A 86 -12.35 3.00 -8.46
N LEU A 87 -11.72 2.66 -9.58
CA LEU A 87 -11.00 1.39 -9.75
C LEU A 87 -9.60 1.42 -9.12
N ILE A 88 -9.05 2.58 -8.76
CA ILE A 88 -7.68 2.68 -8.23
C ILE A 88 -7.46 1.79 -6.99
N PRO A 89 -8.35 1.76 -5.98
CA PRO A 89 -8.19 0.88 -4.82
C PRO A 89 -8.24 -0.60 -5.20
N VAL A 90 -9.06 -0.97 -6.18
CA VAL A 90 -9.16 -2.35 -6.68
C VAL A 90 -7.85 -2.76 -7.37
N ILE A 91 -7.27 -1.88 -8.18
CA ILE A 91 -5.97 -2.13 -8.81
C ILE A 91 -4.87 -2.23 -7.75
N GLY A 92 -4.89 -1.37 -6.72
CA GLY A 92 -3.96 -1.45 -5.59
C GLY A 92 -4.03 -2.79 -4.86
N PHE A 93 -5.25 -3.26 -4.59
CA PHE A 93 -5.46 -4.60 -4.03
C PHE A 93 -4.85 -5.70 -4.91
N LEU A 94 -5.13 -5.68 -6.22
CA LEU A 94 -4.62 -6.69 -7.16
C LEU A 94 -3.10 -6.71 -7.23
N ILE A 95 -2.44 -5.53 -7.24
CA ILE A 95 -0.98 -5.44 -7.24
C ILE A 95 -0.41 -6.02 -5.94
N ILE A 96 -0.94 -5.64 -4.78
CA ILE A 96 -0.49 -6.18 -3.48
C ILE A 96 -0.67 -7.70 -3.44
N MET A 97 -1.80 -8.22 -3.93
CA MET A 97 -2.07 -9.65 -3.99
C MET A 97 -1.06 -10.41 -4.86
N ILE A 98 -0.73 -9.87 -6.04
CA ILE A 98 0.31 -10.42 -6.93
C ILE A 98 1.67 -10.42 -6.21
N LEU A 99 2.04 -9.31 -5.56
CA LEU A 99 3.30 -9.22 -4.81
C LEU A 99 3.36 -10.25 -3.68
N VAL A 100 2.30 -10.37 -2.87
CA VAL A 100 2.19 -11.39 -1.82
C VAL A 100 2.35 -12.80 -2.39
N LYS A 101 1.64 -13.11 -3.50
CA LYS A 101 1.69 -14.42 -4.13
C LYS A 101 3.11 -14.80 -4.57
N PHE A 102 3.80 -13.90 -5.26
CA PHE A 102 5.10 -14.21 -5.86
C PHE A 102 6.29 -14.03 -4.91
N LEU A 103 6.28 -13.00 -4.05
CA LEU A 103 7.39 -12.79 -3.11
C LEU A 103 7.34 -13.80 -1.97
N LEU A 104 6.16 -14.10 -1.42
CA LEU A 104 6.03 -15.00 -0.27
C LEU A 104 5.82 -16.47 -0.67
N ASP A 105 5.49 -16.72 -1.95
CA ASP A 105 5.26 -18.05 -2.49
C ASP A 105 4.20 -18.82 -1.67
N VAL A 106 2.98 -18.26 -1.66
CA VAL A 106 1.81 -18.77 -0.93
C VAL A 106 0.70 -19.17 -1.90
N ALA A 107 -0.30 -19.93 -1.46
CA ALA A 107 -1.48 -20.21 -2.29
C ALA A 107 -2.28 -18.94 -2.57
N TRP A 108 -3.04 -18.90 -3.67
CA TRP A 108 -3.88 -17.74 -4.02
C TRP A 108 -4.88 -17.40 -2.92
N ASP A 109 -5.51 -18.42 -2.30
CA ASP A 109 -6.47 -18.22 -1.21
C ASP A 109 -5.81 -17.48 -0.02
N SER A 110 -4.61 -17.90 0.38
CA SER A 110 -3.84 -17.23 1.44
C SER A 110 -3.40 -15.82 1.02
N ALA A 111 -3.00 -15.65 -0.24
CA ALA A 111 -2.54 -14.37 -0.77
C ALA A 111 -3.64 -13.31 -0.71
N VAL A 112 -4.89 -13.67 -1.02
CA VAL A 112 -6.06 -12.78 -0.92
C VAL A 112 -6.20 -12.22 0.50
N TRP A 113 -6.18 -13.09 1.52
CA TRP A 113 -6.36 -12.68 2.91
C TRP A 113 -5.21 -11.81 3.42
N ILE A 114 -3.96 -12.18 3.09
CA ILE A 114 -2.79 -11.38 3.47
C ILE A 114 -2.81 -10.02 2.78
N ALA A 115 -3.19 -9.96 1.51
CA ALA A 115 -3.28 -8.71 0.76
C ALA A 115 -4.41 -7.79 1.27
N LEU A 116 -5.57 -8.35 1.62
CA LEU A 116 -6.67 -7.60 2.24
C LEU A 116 -6.23 -7.00 3.57
N LEU A 117 -5.57 -7.78 4.43
CA LEU A 117 -5.03 -7.28 5.70
C LEU A 117 -3.98 -6.19 5.49
N ALA A 118 -3.06 -6.38 4.55
CA ALA A 118 -2.04 -5.39 4.23
C ALA A 118 -2.66 -4.08 3.73
N LEU A 119 -3.64 -4.16 2.82
CA LEU A 119 -4.35 -2.99 2.30
C LEU A 119 -5.14 -2.26 3.39
N PHE A 120 -5.84 -3.00 4.26
CA PHE A 120 -6.57 -2.43 5.38
C PHE A 120 -5.65 -1.68 6.36
N ILE A 121 -4.51 -2.26 6.71
CA ILE A 121 -3.53 -1.60 7.58
C ILE A 121 -2.85 -0.42 6.89
N LEU A 122 -2.52 -0.52 5.59
CA LEU A 122 -2.03 0.62 4.82
C LEU A 122 -3.01 1.79 4.85
N PHE A 123 -4.31 1.52 4.68
CA PHE A 123 -5.34 2.54 4.78
C PHE A 123 -5.37 3.19 6.17
N LEU A 124 -5.30 2.41 7.25
CA LEU A 124 -5.21 2.95 8.61
C LEU A 124 -3.93 3.78 8.82
N LEU A 125 -2.78 3.34 8.29
CA LEU A 125 -1.53 4.08 8.40
C LEU A 125 -1.60 5.42 7.67
N TYR A 126 -2.17 5.47 6.45
CA TYR A 126 -2.30 6.71 5.69
C TYR A 126 -3.31 7.69 6.28
N THR A 127 -4.32 7.21 7.02
CA THR A 127 -5.30 8.06 7.69
C THR A 127 -4.83 8.54 9.07
N LEU A 128 -4.08 7.72 9.80
CA LEU A 128 -3.62 8.03 11.16
C LEU A 128 -2.29 8.79 11.21
N VAL A 129 -1.41 8.64 10.21
CA VAL A 129 -0.10 9.30 10.18
C VAL A 129 -0.19 10.59 9.34
N PRO A 130 -0.20 11.78 9.97
CA PRO A 130 -0.32 13.04 9.25
C PRO A 130 0.87 13.24 8.30
N GLY A 131 0.59 13.69 7.08
CA GLY A 131 1.62 13.98 6.07
C GLY A 131 2.11 12.77 5.28
N LEU A 132 1.86 11.53 5.71
CA LEU A 132 2.27 10.33 4.97
C LEU A 132 1.52 10.23 3.62
N ALA A 133 0.21 10.46 3.61
CA ALA A 133 -0.60 10.49 2.39
C ALA A 133 -0.25 11.68 1.48
N THR A 134 -0.12 12.87 2.07
CA THR A 134 0.12 14.14 1.35
C THR A 134 1.48 14.16 0.65
N PHE A 135 2.51 13.59 1.26
CA PHE A 135 3.86 13.56 0.70
C PHE A 135 4.01 12.56 -0.47
N LEU A 136 3.17 11.54 -0.51
CA LEU A 136 3.13 10.54 -1.58
C LEU A 136 2.25 10.98 -2.78
N GLY A 137 1.76 12.22 -2.78
CA GLY A 137 0.97 12.78 -3.87
C GLY A 137 -0.53 12.51 -3.80
N PHE A 138 -1.03 11.94 -2.69
CA PHE A 138 -2.47 11.82 -2.48
C PHE A 138 -3.03 13.11 -1.88
N LYS A 139 -3.87 13.82 -2.66
CA LYS A 139 -4.91 14.65 -2.07
C LYS A 139 -6.05 13.70 -1.65
N ILE A 140 -6.23 13.54 -0.33
CA ILE A 140 -7.49 13.01 0.23
C ILE A 140 -8.52 14.14 0.16
#